data_AF-A0A242CVR6-F1
#
_entry.id   AF-A0A242CVR6-F1
#
_cell.length_a   1.000
_cell.length_b   1.000
_cell.length_c   1.000
_cell.angle_alpha   90.00
_cell.angle_beta   90.00
_cell.angle_gamma   90.00
#
_symmetry.space_group_name_H-M   'P 1'
#
loop_
_entity.id
_entity.type
_entity.pdbx_description
1 polymer ?
#
loop_
_entity_poly.entity_id
_entity_poly.type
_entity_poly.pdbx_seq_one_letter_code
_entity_poly.pdbx_strand_id
1 'polypeptide(L)'
;MKKVLLVVVGSFLLGIGVFNSVEARGEEKAATQSIESKESDGEFIDPDDKKPRATRAVAGSRTVKIEKIYFEITDGTKNVTPVPMPKTNFSVSYSLDGKETLLHEGRTNVTGEIAGLSFPNIPNEVTSLIVRFYLGNSERGFVQRYNRKPYTFHHARTIPANSVINVSSNTARFGVAGNPDTYFYNYVAAKINYIFEQSVQEYSNNVAKANDLFPDTKPFELAPINMNFEKDQMIDKSNGFNKNGHLGGGVPDIVVADRSDRTRFIDPVILKRTVMHEWTHWNWYRYAYAPSGGYEGQYSYNANPRVSYKEGWALINDEMFARNYDLDWIDSLVQTDKYNGVNRLFGKSTNMTVLLVLYDLIDVISKDEDYSIALRYLDEELSELEQKKLSLGIMHTVMAESKATTLQEFLTYLEKNYVRTKNDKAKFAKVLEVNGLSRDGSFTLDNDGNPLKVPLAAPATAEDSAILDKDE
;
A
#
# COMPACT_ATOMS: atom_id res chain seq x y z
N MET A 1 -37.17 -11.83 52.55
CA MET A 1 -37.67 -12.52 51.34
C MET A 1 -36.43 -12.86 50.50
N LYS A 2 -35.85 -14.08 50.57
CA LYS A 2 -36.06 -15.24 49.64
C LYS A 2 -36.03 -14.80 48.17
N LYS A 3 -35.15 -15.21 47.23
CA LYS A 3 -34.25 -16.38 46.98
C LYS A 3 -33.12 -15.90 46.02
N VAL A 4 -31.84 -16.26 46.18
CA VAL A 4 -31.11 -17.46 45.67
C VAL A 4 -31.05 -17.58 44.13
N LEU A 5 -29.84 -17.33 43.60
CA LEU A 5 -28.99 -18.12 42.68
C LEU A 5 -29.63 -18.79 41.43
N LEU A 6 -29.00 -18.62 40.25
CA LEU A 6 -28.34 -19.74 39.54
C LEU A 6 -27.45 -19.25 38.37
N VAL A 7 -26.20 -19.71 38.38
CA VAL A 7 -25.31 -19.84 37.23
C VAL A 7 -25.70 -21.11 36.48
N VAL A 8 -25.72 -21.08 35.14
CA VAL A 8 -25.64 -22.29 34.30
C VAL A 8 -24.75 -22.03 33.08
N VAL A 9 -23.70 -22.83 33.01
CA VAL A 9 -22.84 -23.17 31.86
C VAL A 9 -23.63 -24.02 30.86
N GLY A 10 -23.45 -23.81 29.56
CA GLY A 10 -24.05 -24.69 28.56
C GLY A 10 -23.50 -24.54 27.15
N SER A 11 -22.50 -25.36 26.83
CA SER A 11 -22.00 -25.68 25.49
C SER A 11 -23.04 -26.49 24.68
N PHE A 12 -23.11 -26.30 23.36
CA PHE A 12 -23.67 -27.27 22.38
C PHE A 12 -23.07 -26.91 21.00
N LEU A 13 -22.06 -27.62 20.48
CA LEU A 13 -22.09 -28.89 19.71
C LEU A 13 -22.96 -28.89 18.43
N LEU A 14 -22.24 -28.95 17.30
CA LEU A 14 -22.44 -29.73 16.08
C LEU A 14 -23.87 -30.00 15.58
N GLY A 15 -24.14 -29.53 14.36
CA GLY A 15 -25.17 -30.05 13.47
C GLY A 15 -24.57 -30.35 12.10
N ILE A 16 -24.14 -31.60 11.90
CA ILE A 16 -23.90 -32.23 10.60
C ILE A 16 -25.26 -32.51 9.97
N GLY A 17 -25.46 -32.06 8.73
CA GLY A 17 -26.57 -32.47 7.87
C GLY A 17 -26.03 -32.99 6.55
N VAL A 18 -25.99 -34.31 6.40
CA VAL A 18 -25.82 -35.05 5.14
C VAL A 18 -27.19 -35.63 4.74
N PHE A 19 -27.32 -35.96 3.45
CA PHE A 19 -28.41 -36.61 2.70
C PHE A 19 -29.30 -35.60 1.92
N ASN A 20 -29.58 -35.76 0.63
CA ASN A 20 -29.50 -36.94 -0.23
C ASN A 20 -29.36 -36.57 -1.71
N SER A 21 -28.66 -37.44 -2.43
CA SER A 21 -28.63 -37.60 -3.88
C SER A 21 -30.00 -37.90 -4.48
N VAL A 22 -30.31 -37.31 -5.65
CA VAL A 22 -31.23 -37.90 -6.64
C VAL A 22 -30.61 -37.71 -8.02
N GLU A 23 -30.12 -38.81 -8.59
CA GLU A 23 -29.93 -38.99 -10.03
C GLU A 23 -31.29 -39.37 -10.66
N ALA A 24 -31.58 -38.81 -11.84
CA ALA A 24 -32.34 -39.49 -12.88
C ALA A 24 -31.94 -38.98 -14.29
N ARG A 25 -31.50 -39.92 -15.11
CA ARG A 25 -31.09 -39.88 -16.54
C ARG A 25 -32.19 -39.31 -17.46
N GLY A 26 -31.84 -38.54 -18.52
CA GLY A 26 -31.62 -39.01 -19.91
C GLY A 26 -32.85 -38.57 -20.75
N GLU A 27 -32.85 -38.10 -22.00
CA GLU A 27 -32.02 -38.06 -23.23
C GLU A 27 -32.25 -36.64 -23.85
N GLU A 28 -31.60 -36.09 -24.88
CA GLU A 28 -31.17 -36.62 -26.17
C GLU A 28 -30.26 -35.56 -26.85
N LYS A 29 -29.40 -36.04 -27.77
CA LYS A 29 -28.33 -35.29 -28.43
C LYS A 29 -28.85 -34.36 -29.54
N ALA A 30 -28.32 -33.14 -29.59
CA ALA A 30 -28.11 -32.41 -30.85
C ALA A 30 -26.72 -31.79 -30.83
N ALA A 31 -25.86 -32.30 -31.71
CA ALA A 31 -24.49 -31.86 -31.88
C ALA A 31 -24.47 -30.53 -32.65
N THR A 32 -23.90 -29.49 -32.05
CA THR A 32 -23.45 -28.31 -32.77
C THR A 32 -21.98 -28.10 -32.42
N GLN A 33 -21.11 -28.36 -33.39
CA GLN A 33 -19.69 -28.08 -33.31
C GLN A 33 -19.48 -26.58 -33.10
N SER A 34 -19.02 -26.19 -31.91
CA SER A 34 -18.41 -24.88 -31.68
C SER A 34 -16.92 -24.99 -31.93
N ILE A 35 -16.45 -24.30 -32.97
CA ILE A 35 -15.05 -24.09 -33.28
C ILE A 35 -14.41 -23.32 -32.11
N GLU A 36 -13.37 -23.89 -31.50
CA GLU A 36 -12.50 -23.20 -30.54
C GLU A 36 -11.83 -21.99 -31.21
N SER A 37 -12.26 -20.78 -30.86
CA SER A 37 -11.41 -19.59 -30.99
C SER A 37 -10.54 -19.51 -29.75
N LYS A 38 -9.23 -19.74 -29.91
CA LYS A 38 -8.23 -19.37 -28.91
C LYS A 38 -8.30 -17.85 -28.68
N GLU A 39 -8.88 -17.43 -27.57
CA GLU A 39 -8.61 -16.10 -27.00
C GLU A 39 -7.11 -16.07 -26.65
N SER A 40 -6.36 -15.14 -27.24
CA SER A 40 -5.01 -14.86 -26.77
C SER A 40 -5.13 -14.03 -25.50
N ASP A 41 -4.87 -14.66 -24.36
CA ASP A 41 -4.65 -13.97 -23.11
C ASP A 41 -3.46 -13.03 -23.29
N GLY A 42 -3.74 -11.72 -23.38
CA GLY A 42 -2.74 -10.68 -23.59
C GLY A 42 -1.82 -10.54 -22.37
N GLU A 43 -0.88 -11.47 -22.22
CA GLU A 43 0.27 -11.32 -21.35
C GLU A 43 1.02 -10.05 -21.73
N PHE A 44 1.09 -9.13 -20.79
CA PHE A 44 1.95 -7.95 -20.87
C PHE A 44 3.41 -8.41 -20.77
N ILE A 45 4.22 -8.10 -21.78
CA ILE A 45 5.66 -8.42 -21.82
C ILE A 45 6.43 -7.15 -21.47
N ASP A 46 7.39 -7.26 -20.56
CA ASP A 46 8.22 -6.14 -20.08
C ASP A 46 8.96 -5.42 -21.24
N PRO A 47 9.00 -4.07 -21.31
CA PRO A 47 9.46 -3.33 -22.49
C PRO A 47 10.98 -3.33 -22.72
N ASP A 48 11.78 -3.88 -21.80
CA ASP A 48 13.25 -3.76 -21.85
C ASP A 48 13.93 -4.53 -22.99
N ASP A 49 13.16 -5.20 -23.87
CA ASP A 49 13.77 -6.10 -24.85
C ASP A 49 13.30 -6.00 -26.31
N LYS A 50 12.52 -4.98 -26.74
CA LYS A 50 12.11 -4.90 -28.17
C LYS A 50 12.12 -3.50 -28.79
N LYS A 51 12.99 -3.35 -29.81
CA LYS A 51 12.98 -2.26 -30.78
C LYS A 51 11.70 -2.27 -31.63
N PRO A 52 11.16 -1.10 -32.01
CA PRO A 52 10.00 -1.02 -32.89
C PRO A 52 10.30 -1.62 -34.27
N ARG A 53 9.48 -2.59 -34.70
CA ARG A 53 9.59 -3.24 -36.00
C ARG A 53 8.90 -2.38 -37.07
N ALA A 54 9.67 -1.80 -37.99
CA ALA A 54 9.14 -1.00 -39.08
C ALA A 54 8.31 -1.85 -40.06
N THR A 55 7.06 -1.49 -40.27
CA THR A 55 6.16 -2.07 -41.28
C THR A 55 6.20 -1.26 -42.58
N ARG A 56 6.16 -1.94 -43.73
CA ARG A 56 6.12 -1.35 -45.08
C ARG A 56 4.86 -0.51 -45.29
N ALA A 57 4.98 0.59 -46.03
CA ALA A 57 3.84 1.43 -46.43
C ALA A 57 2.85 0.64 -47.30
N VAL A 58 1.59 0.62 -46.88
CA VAL A 58 0.46 0.02 -47.62
C VAL A 58 -0.26 1.15 -48.35
N ALA A 59 -0.63 0.96 -49.62
CA ALA A 59 -1.45 1.93 -50.34
C ALA A 59 -2.78 2.13 -49.59
N GLY A 60 -3.20 3.39 -49.38
CA GLY A 60 -4.37 3.70 -48.56
C GLY A 60 -4.11 3.76 -47.05
N SER A 61 -2.92 4.17 -46.62
CA SER A 61 -2.59 4.38 -45.21
C SER A 61 -2.24 5.85 -44.88
N ARG A 62 -2.30 6.20 -43.60
CA ARG A 62 -1.97 7.53 -43.06
C ARG A 62 -1.12 7.44 -41.79
N THR A 63 -0.47 8.55 -41.45
CA THR A 63 0.21 8.68 -40.15
C THR A 63 -0.76 9.25 -39.13
N VAL A 64 -0.92 8.55 -38.00
CA VAL A 64 -1.71 9.03 -36.87
C VAL A 64 -0.79 9.46 -35.74
N LYS A 65 -0.98 10.66 -35.20
CA LYS A 65 -0.21 11.20 -34.09
C LYS A 65 -1.06 11.26 -32.83
N ILE A 66 -0.49 10.86 -31.70
CA ILE A 66 -1.00 11.19 -30.37
C ILE A 66 -0.11 12.32 -29.84
N GLU A 67 -0.60 13.55 -29.90
CA GLU A 67 0.06 14.67 -29.24
C GLU A 67 -0.05 14.53 -27.73
N LYS A 68 -1.27 14.28 -27.25
CA LYS A 68 -1.57 14.13 -25.82
C LYS A 68 -2.83 13.30 -25.61
N ILE A 69 -2.79 12.42 -24.61
CA ILE A 69 -3.95 11.80 -23.99
C ILE A 69 -3.79 11.93 -22.47
N TYR A 70 -4.74 12.59 -21.83
CA TYR A 70 -4.81 12.76 -20.39
C TYR A 70 -6.25 12.64 -19.89
N PHE A 71 -6.42 11.90 -18.78
CA PHE A 71 -7.69 11.72 -18.09
C PHE A 71 -7.50 11.75 -16.59
N GLU A 72 -8.46 12.35 -15.90
CA GLU A 72 -8.69 12.08 -14.49
C GLU A 72 -9.93 11.20 -14.36
N ILE A 73 -9.87 10.16 -13.53
CA ILE A 73 -10.94 9.18 -13.37
C ILE A 73 -11.89 9.64 -12.28
N THR A 74 -13.19 9.56 -12.53
CA THR A 74 -14.27 9.85 -11.57
C THR A 74 -15.37 8.79 -11.66
N ASP A 75 -16.17 8.64 -10.60
CA ASP A 75 -17.42 7.86 -10.65
C ASP A 75 -18.60 8.66 -11.24
N GLY A 76 -18.44 9.98 -11.39
CA GLY A 76 -19.44 10.93 -11.90
C GLY A 76 -20.31 11.60 -10.83
N THR A 77 -20.05 11.36 -9.56
CA THR A 77 -20.72 12.07 -8.45
C THR A 77 -20.08 13.46 -8.23
N LYS A 78 -20.86 14.42 -7.71
CA LYS A 78 -20.44 15.84 -7.67
C LYS A 78 -19.35 16.16 -6.63
N ASN A 79 -19.15 15.29 -5.65
CA ASN A 79 -18.28 15.56 -4.49
C ASN A 79 -17.08 14.60 -4.40
N VAL A 80 -16.70 13.96 -5.50
CA VAL A 80 -15.50 13.14 -5.56
C VAL A 80 -14.38 13.87 -6.28
N THR A 81 -13.16 13.73 -5.77
CA THR A 81 -11.96 14.25 -6.41
C THR A 81 -11.54 13.30 -7.54
N PRO A 82 -11.52 13.74 -8.81
CA PRO A 82 -10.98 12.93 -9.89
C PRO A 82 -9.50 12.61 -9.67
N VAL A 83 -9.03 11.48 -10.16
CA VAL A 83 -7.63 11.04 -9.96
C VAL A 83 -6.94 10.71 -11.28
N PRO A 84 -5.70 11.17 -11.52
CA PRO A 84 -4.94 10.78 -12.70
C PRO A 84 -4.42 9.34 -12.56
N MET A 85 -3.82 8.83 -13.64
CA MET A 85 -3.16 7.51 -13.67
C MET A 85 -1.67 7.65 -13.97
N PRO A 86 -0.87 8.24 -13.07
CA PRO A 86 0.57 8.40 -13.26
C PRO A 86 1.29 7.05 -13.28
N LYS A 87 2.41 6.99 -14.01
CA LYS A 87 3.29 5.81 -14.08
C LYS A 87 2.54 4.49 -14.29
N THR A 88 1.49 4.51 -15.10
CA THR A 88 0.58 3.39 -15.36
C THR A 88 0.90 2.82 -16.73
N ASN A 89 1.07 1.50 -16.83
CA ASN A 89 1.35 0.85 -18.10
C ASN A 89 0.15 1.01 -19.05
N PHE A 90 0.42 1.20 -20.33
CA PHE A 90 -0.60 1.28 -21.35
C PHE A 90 -0.17 0.61 -22.66
N SER A 91 -1.16 0.22 -23.46
CA SER A 91 -0.98 -0.18 -24.85
C SER A 91 -1.87 0.64 -25.77
N VAL A 92 -1.41 0.84 -27.00
CA VAL A 92 -2.17 1.47 -28.08
C VAL A 92 -2.27 0.47 -29.22
N SER A 93 -3.48 0.22 -29.70
CA SER A 93 -3.76 -0.69 -30.79
C SER A 93 -4.86 -0.15 -31.70
N TYR A 94 -5.12 -0.85 -32.80
CA TYR A 94 -6.35 -0.71 -33.58
C TYR A 94 -6.90 -2.08 -33.94
N SER A 95 -8.19 -2.14 -34.30
CA SER A 95 -8.82 -3.36 -34.82
C SER A 95 -9.25 -3.15 -36.27
N LEU A 96 -8.93 -4.12 -37.12
CA LEU A 96 -9.36 -4.19 -38.52
C LEU A 96 -9.72 -5.64 -38.84
N ASP A 97 -10.89 -5.87 -39.45
CA ASP A 97 -11.39 -7.21 -39.81
C ASP A 97 -11.39 -8.23 -38.66
N GLY A 98 -11.70 -7.75 -37.45
CA GLY A 98 -11.71 -8.58 -36.23
C GLY A 98 -10.32 -8.92 -35.68
N LYS A 99 -9.24 -8.46 -36.33
CA LYS A 99 -7.87 -8.62 -35.85
C LYS A 99 -7.36 -7.34 -35.21
N GLU A 100 -6.88 -7.49 -33.98
CA GLU A 100 -6.21 -6.40 -33.29
C GLU A 100 -4.72 -6.33 -33.67
N THR A 101 -4.24 -5.12 -33.92
CA THR A 101 -2.83 -4.81 -34.19
C THR A 101 -2.29 -3.86 -33.14
N LEU A 102 -1.30 -4.34 -32.36
CA LEU A 102 -0.57 -3.53 -31.39
C LEU A 102 0.34 -2.52 -32.11
N LEU A 103 0.27 -1.27 -31.68
CA LEU A 103 1.10 -0.17 -32.18
C LEU A 103 2.22 0.19 -31.21
N HIS A 104 1.91 0.19 -29.91
CA HIS A 104 2.84 0.65 -28.89
C HIS A 104 2.46 0.12 -27.51
N GLU A 105 3.46 -0.07 -26.67
CA GLU A 105 3.34 -0.27 -25.23
C GLU A 105 4.24 0.74 -24.55
N GLY A 106 3.79 1.29 -23.43
CA GLY A 106 4.53 2.30 -22.71
C GLY A 106 3.99 2.52 -21.30
N ARG A 107 4.46 3.59 -20.66
CA ARG A 107 4.01 4.00 -19.34
C ARG A 107 3.65 5.48 -19.37
N THR A 108 2.55 5.85 -18.74
CA THR A 108 2.20 7.27 -18.58
C THR A 108 3.28 8.00 -17.79
N ASN A 109 3.43 9.30 -18.02
CA ASN A 109 4.41 10.11 -17.28
C ASN A 109 3.99 10.32 -15.81
N VAL A 110 4.73 11.18 -15.09
CA VAL A 110 4.46 11.51 -13.67
C VAL A 110 3.11 12.19 -13.44
N THR A 111 2.52 12.82 -14.46
CA THR A 111 1.19 13.43 -14.38
C THR A 111 0.08 12.49 -14.85
N GLY A 112 0.40 11.35 -15.49
CA GLY A 112 -0.60 10.42 -16.03
C GLY A 112 -0.92 10.63 -17.51
N GLU A 113 -0.05 11.32 -18.24
CA GLU A 113 -0.23 11.63 -19.65
C GLU A 113 0.50 10.64 -20.56
N ILE A 114 -0.08 10.39 -21.73
CA ILE A 114 0.58 9.81 -22.90
C ILE A 114 0.84 10.96 -23.87
N ALA A 115 2.09 11.18 -24.30
CA ALA A 115 2.42 12.28 -25.18
C ALA A 115 3.45 11.90 -26.25
N GLY A 116 3.37 12.56 -27.41
CA GLY A 116 4.43 12.53 -28.42
C GLY A 116 4.56 11.22 -29.21
N LEU A 117 3.49 10.44 -29.38
CA LEU A 117 3.54 9.20 -30.18
C LEU A 117 3.14 9.45 -31.63
N SER A 118 3.77 8.74 -32.57
CA SER A 118 3.48 8.81 -34.00
C SER A 118 3.50 7.43 -34.62
N PHE A 119 2.40 7.05 -35.26
CA PHE A 119 2.21 5.74 -35.87
C PHE A 119 2.08 5.88 -37.39
N PRO A 120 3.13 5.54 -38.15
CA PRO A 120 3.03 5.49 -39.61
C PRO A 120 2.21 4.28 -40.07
N ASN A 121 1.70 4.34 -41.30
CA ASN A 121 1.08 3.20 -42.00
C ASN A 121 -0.19 2.65 -41.33
N ILE A 122 -1.01 3.50 -40.71
CA ILE A 122 -2.35 3.11 -40.24
C ILE A 122 -3.29 3.06 -41.45
N PRO A 123 -3.96 1.92 -41.74
CA PRO A 123 -4.92 1.84 -42.85
C PRO A 123 -6.04 2.88 -42.72
N ASN A 124 -6.50 3.44 -43.84
CA ASN A 124 -7.50 4.51 -43.83
C ASN A 124 -8.87 4.06 -43.29
N GLU A 125 -9.18 2.77 -43.42
CA GLU A 125 -10.37 2.10 -42.91
C GLU A 125 -10.40 2.07 -41.38
N VAL A 126 -9.25 2.18 -40.72
CA VAL A 126 -9.16 2.30 -39.27
C VAL A 126 -9.66 3.67 -38.86
N THR A 127 -10.78 3.70 -38.14
CA THR A 127 -11.42 4.96 -37.69
C THR A 127 -11.13 5.30 -36.24
N SER A 128 -10.57 4.37 -35.44
CA SER A 128 -10.24 4.60 -34.04
C SER A 128 -8.98 3.87 -33.60
N LEU A 129 -8.32 4.41 -32.58
CA LEU A 129 -7.31 3.72 -31.79
C LEU A 129 -7.92 3.26 -30.47
N ILE A 130 -7.49 2.11 -29.97
CA ILE A 130 -7.84 1.58 -28.66
C ILE A 130 -6.64 1.83 -27.75
N VAL A 131 -6.86 2.57 -26.67
CA VAL A 131 -5.88 2.75 -25.60
C VAL A 131 -6.33 1.90 -24.42
N ARG A 132 -5.46 0.98 -23.97
CA ARG A 132 -5.70 0.20 -22.75
C ARG A 132 -4.74 0.64 -21.68
N PHE A 133 -5.26 0.96 -20.50
CA PHE A 133 -4.46 1.23 -19.31
C PHE A 133 -4.52 0.02 -18.39
N TYR A 134 -3.38 -0.41 -17.86
CA TYR A 134 -3.25 -1.47 -16.87
C TYR A 134 -2.85 -0.80 -15.56
N LEU A 135 -3.73 -0.80 -14.55
CA LEU A 135 -3.53 -0.04 -13.32
C LEU A 135 -2.30 -0.53 -12.53
N GLY A 136 -1.14 0.05 -12.81
CA GLY A 136 0.15 -0.26 -12.19
C GLY A 136 1.26 -0.44 -13.21
N ASN A 137 2.38 -1.03 -12.77
CA ASN A 137 3.53 -1.37 -13.62
C ASN A 137 4.37 -2.49 -12.98
N SER A 138 5.39 -2.99 -13.69
CA SER A 138 6.27 -4.07 -13.23
C SER A 138 7.20 -3.70 -12.07
N GLU A 139 7.52 -2.41 -11.87
CA GLU A 139 8.42 -1.95 -10.80
C GLU A 139 7.71 -1.86 -9.45
N ARG A 140 6.46 -1.35 -9.43
CA ARG A 140 5.65 -1.16 -8.23
C ARG A 140 4.68 -2.31 -7.97
N GLY A 141 4.20 -2.96 -9.03
CA GLY A 141 3.08 -3.89 -9.00
C GLY A 141 1.76 -3.26 -9.49
N PHE A 142 0.72 -4.09 -9.53
CA PHE A 142 -0.58 -3.76 -10.11
C PHE A 142 -1.71 -3.72 -9.07
N VAL A 143 -2.68 -2.85 -9.30
CA VAL A 143 -4.02 -2.99 -8.73
C VAL A 143 -4.77 -4.01 -9.57
N GLN A 144 -5.17 -5.11 -8.95
CA GLN A 144 -5.74 -6.26 -9.63
C GLN A 144 -7.01 -6.76 -8.96
N ARG A 145 -7.78 -7.54 -9.72
CA ARG A 145 -8.92 -8.30 -9.20
C ARG A 145 -8.42 -9.53 -8.45
N TYR A 146 -9.31 -10.21 -7.72
CA TYR A 146 -8.94 -11.39 -6.94
C TYR A 146 -8.53 -12.59 -7.81
N ASN A 147 -8.92 -12.60 -9.09
CA ASN A 147 -8.44 -13.56 -10.09
C ASN A 147 -7.01 -13.26 -10.60
N ARG A 148 -6.28 -12.30 -9.98
CA ARG A 148 -4.91 -11.88 -10.32
C ARG A 148 -4.74 -11.24 -11.69
N LYS A 149 -5.84 -10.81 -12.34
CA LYS A 149 -5.76 -9.99 -13.55
C LYS A 149 -5.75 -8.50 -13.16
N PRO A 150 -4.80 -7.70 -13.66
CA PRO A 150 -4.80 -6.25 -13.44
C PRO A 150 -6.12 -5.61 -13.85
N TYR A 151 -6.51 -4.54 -13.16
CA TYR A 151 -7.59 -3.69 -13.66
C TYR A 151 -7.18 -3.07 -14.99
N THR A 152 -8.05 -3.20 -15.99
CA THR A 152 -7.81 -2.64 -17.32
C THR A 152 -8.92 -1.66 -17.70
N PHE A 153 -8.54 -0.45 -18.13
CA PHE A 153 -9.45 0.53 -18.68
C PHE A 153 -9.28 0.64 -20.17
N HIS A 154 -10.38 0.42 -20.90
CA HIS A 154 -10.40 0.41 -22.34
C HIS A 154 -10.99 1.72 -22.85
N HIS A 155 -10.24 2.39 -23.71
CA HIS A 155 -10.61 3.70 -24.18
C HIS A 155 -10.40 3.83 -25.69
N ALA A 156 -11.50 3.79 -26.45
CA ALA A 156 -11.48 3.98 -27.90
C ALA A 156 -11.53 5.46 -28.26
N ARG A 157 -10.55 5.94 -29.04
CA ARG A 157 -10.49 7.30 -29.58
C ARG A 157 -10.62 7.29 -31.09
N THR A 158 -11.67 7.94 -31.58
CA THR A 158 -11.84 8.23 -33.00
C THR A 158 -10.64 9.02 -33.51
N ILE A 159 -10.08 8.61 -34.65
CA ILE A 159 -9.02 9.32 -35.35
C ILE A 159 -9.66 10.49 -36.10
N PRO A 160 -9.35 11.75 -35.76
CA PRO A 160 -9.92 12.90 -36.46
C PRO A 160 -9.40 13.00 -37.90
N ALA A 161 -10.05 13.82 -38.73
CA ALA A 161 -9.68 13.97 -40.15
C ALA A 161 -8.23 14.46 -40.35
N ASN A 162 -7.72 15.30 -39.45
CA ASN A 162 -6.31 15.74 -39.46
C ASN A 162 -5.32 14.69 -38.93
N SER A 163 -5.81 13.51 -38.52
CA SER A 163 -5.02 12.39 -37.95
C SER A 163 -4.22 12.72 -36.70
N VAL A 164 -4.62 13.77 -35.96
CA VAL A 164 -3.98 14.18 -34.71
C VAL A 164 -4.97 13.97 -33.57
N ILE A 165 -4.63 13.08 -32.64
CA ILE A 165 -5.35 12.87 -31.39
C ILE A 165 -4.70 13.75 -30.32
N ASN A 166 -5.47 14.72 -29.84
CA ASN A 166 -5.09 15.58 -28.73
C ASN A 166 -6.30 15.67 -27.77
N VAL A 167 -6.21 14.95 -26.67
CA VAL A 167 -7.27 14.84 -25.67
C VAL A 167 -6.73 15.27 -24.32
N SER A 168 -7.21 16.42 -23.87
CA SER A 168 -7.06 16.88 -22.49
C SER A 168 -8.47 16.94 -21.90
N SER A 169 -8.97 15.82 -21.40
CA SER A 169 -10.28 15.79 -20.75
C SER A 169 -10.06 15.88 -19.24
N ASN A 170 -10.73 16.85 -18.61
CA ASN A 170 -10.61 17.03 -17.17
C ASN A 170 -11.19 15.84 -16.38
N THR A 171 -12.11 15.05 -16.95
CA THR A 171 -12.65 13.86 -16.27
C THR A 171 -13.15 12.77 -17.23
N ALA A 172 -12.96 11.51 -16.87
CA ALA A 172 -13.46 10.32 -17.56
C ALA A 172 -14.11 9.34 -16.57
N ARG A 173 -15.12 8.60 -17.05
CA ARG A 173 -15.82 7.55 -16.28
C ARG A 173 -15.65 6.22 -16.98
N PHE A 174 -15.17 5.21 -16.25
CA PHE A 174 -15.01 3.85 -16.76
C PHE A 174 -15.99 2.91 -16.08
N GLY A 175 -16.89 2.28 -16.84
CA GLY A 175 -17.94 1.43 -16.30
C GLY A 175 -19.00 1.11 -17.35
N VAL A 176 -19.98 0.31 -16.95
CA VAL A 176 -21.10 -0.10 -17.80
C VAL A 176 -22.23 0.91 -17.66
N ALA A 177 -22.73 1.41 -18.80
CA ALA A 177 -23.87 2.32 -18.82
C ALA A 177 -25.07 1.73 -18.07
N GLY A 178 -25.70 2.53 -17.21
CA GLY A 178 -26.80 2.07 -16.37
C GLY A 178 -26.38 1.27 -15.12
N ASN A 179 -25.08 1.05 -14.88
CA ASN A 179 -24.58 0.37 -13.68
C ASN A 179 -23.65 1.27 -12.85
N PRO A 180 -24.21 2.05 -11.88
CA PRO A 180 -23.44 2.96 -11.02
C PRO A 180 -22.29 2.29 -10.27
N ASP A 181 -22.46 1.03 -9.86
CA ASP A 181 -21.44 0.31 -9.10
C ASP A 181 -20.17 0.12 -9.91
N THR A 182 -20.29 -0.23 -11.19
CA THR A 182 -19.10 -0.40 -12.02
C THR A 182 -18.29 0.88 -12.16
N TYR A 183 -18.95 2.04 -12.22
CA TYR A 183 -18.25 3.34 -12.21
C TYR A 183 -17.56 3.60 -10.89
N PHE A 184 -18.23 3.33 -9.76
CA PHE A 184 -17.69 3.49 -8.43
C PHE A 184 -16.46 2.61 -8.20
N TYR A 185 -16.56 1.29 -8.40
CA TYR A 185 -15.46 0.37 -8.12
C TYR A 185 -14.26 0.56 -9.06
N ASN A 186 -14.49 0.93 -10.33
CA ASN A 186 -13.40 1.29 -11.22
C ASN A 186 -12.73 2.60 -10.77
N TYR A 187 -13.50 3.61 -10.34
CA TYR A 187 -12.94 4.83 -9.77
C TYR A 187 -12.10 4.53 -8.51
N VAL A 188 -12.58 3.69 -7.60
CA VAL A 188 -11.83 3.30 -6.39
C VAL A 188 -10.54 2.55 -6.76
N ALA A 189 -10.57 1.64 -7.73
CA ALA A 189 -9.37 0.97 -8.22
C ALA A 189 -8.35 1.97 -8.81
N ALA A 190 -8.82 2.97 -9.57
CA ALA A 190 -7.97 4.05 -10.08
C ALA A 190 -7.37 4.90 -8.95
N LYS A 191 -8.17 5.18 -7.91
CA LYS A 191 -7.73 5.93 -6.72
C LYS A 191 -6.69 5.15 -5.91
N ILE A 192 -6.86 3.84 -5.73
CA ILE A 192 -5.84 2.97 -5.13
C ILE A 192 -4.55 3.02 -5.96
N ASN A 193 -4.64 2.92 -7.29
CA ASN A 193 -3.47 2.98 -8.18
C ASN A 193 -2.72 4.31 -8.05
N TYR A 194 -3.45 5.43 -8.01
CA TYR A 194 -2.90 6.76 -7.83
C TYR A 194 -2.19 6.91 -6.47
N ILE A 195 -2.87 6.53 -5.38
CA ILE A 195 -2.31 6.59 -4.02
C ILE A 195 -1.10 5.67 -3.90
N PHE A 196 -1.13 4.49 -4.51
CA PHE A 196 -0.02 3.55 -4.47
C PHE A 196 1.23 4.14 -5.13
N GLU A 197 1.11 4.83 -6.27
CA GLU A 197 2.23 5.59 -6.84
C GLU A 197 2.72 6.69 -5.89
N GLN A 198 1.81 7.45 -5.27
CA GLN A 198 2.19 8.49 -4.32
C GLN A 198 2.93 7.92 -3.11
N SER A 199 2.52 6.76 -2.59
CA SER A 199 3.20 6.10 -1.47
C SER A 199 4.62 5.70 -1.83
N VAL A 200 4.82 5.14 -3.03
CA VAL A 200 6.17 4.79 -3.53
C VAL A 200 7.04 6.04 -3.71
N GLN A 201 6.49 7.09 -4.32
CA GLN A 201 7.23 8.34 -4.54
C GLN A 201 7.60 9.00 -3.21
N GLU A 202 6.67 9.10 -2.27
CA GLU A 202 6.89 9.73 -0.97
C GLU A 202 8.05 9.05 -0.23
N TYR A 203 7.99 7.72 -0.11
CA TYR A 203 9.02 6.94 0.56
C TYR A 203 10.36 7.04 -0.17
N SER A 204 10.37 6.86 -1.49
CA SER A 204 11.61 6.89 -2.29
C SER A 204 12.29 8.26 -2.21
N ASN A 205 11.51 9.35 -2.23
CA ASN A 205 12.03 10.71 -2.10
C ASN A 205 12.62 10.97 -0.71
N ASN A 206 11.96 10.51 0.36
CA ASN A 206 12.47 10.67 1.72
C ASN A 206 13.76 9.88 1.93
N VAL A 207 13.82 8.63 1.47
CA VAL A 207 15.02 7.80 1.56
C VAL A 207 16.14 8.35 0.69
N ALA A 208 15.87 8.84 -0.51
CA ALA A 208 16.90 9.45 -1.36
C ALA A 208 17.57 10.64 -0.66
N LYS A 209 16.79 11.53 -0.04
CA LYS A 209 17.32 12.64 0.76
C LYS A 209 18.16 12.18 1.94
N ALA A 210 17.76 11.10 2.61
CA ALA A 210 18.55 10.53 3.70
C ALA A 210 19.86 9.91 3.19
N ASN A 211 19.82 9.16 2.08
CA ASN A 211 21.00 8.53 1.47
C ASN A 211 22.02 9.57 0.98
N ASP A 212 21.59 10.75 0.53
CA ASP A 212 22.50 11.84 0.16
C ASP A 212 23.36 12.29 1.35
N LEU A 213 22.83 12.20 2.58
CA LEU A 213 23.57 12.49 3.82
C LEU A 213 24.37 11.29 4.33
N PHE A 214 23.93 10.07 4.01
CA PHE A 214 24.55 8.83 4.42
C PHE A 214 24.85 7.93 3.22
N PRO A 215 25.82 8.29 2.37
CA PRO A 215 26.06 7.61 1.08
C PRO A 215 26.51 6.15 1.24
N ASP A 216 27.00 5.78 2.42
CA ASP A 216 27.42 4.41 2.75
C ASP A 216 26.26 3.51 3.20
N THR A 217 25.05 4.07 3.39
CA THR A 217 23.88 3.29 3.79
C THR A 217 23.36 2.49 2.60
N LYS A 218 22.85 1.28 2.88
CA LYS A 218 22.27 0.46 1.81
C LYS A 218 20.96 1.13 1.34
N PRO A 219 20.83 1.51 0.05
CA PRO A 219 19.63 2.17 -0.42
C PRO A 219 18.42 1.25 -0.31
N PHE A 220 17.25 1.86 -0.09
CA PHE A 220 15.99 1.18 -0.30
C PHE A 220 15.85 0.78 -1.78
N GLU A 221 15.54 -0.49 -1.98
CA GLU A 221 15.28 -1.13 -3.26
C GLU A 221 13.77 -1.35 -3.33
N LEU A 222 13.10 -0.66 -4.24
CA LEU A 222 11.70 -0.92 -4.53
C LEU A 222 11.56 -2.37 -5.03
N ALA A 223 10.57 -3.11 -4.52
CA ALA A 223 10.15 -4.36 -5.13
C ALA A 223 8.64 -4.39 -5.31
N PRO A 224 8.17 -5.00 -6.42
CA PRO A 224 6.76 -4.97 -6.77
C PRO A 224 5.92 -5.81 -5.81
N ILE A 225 4.70 -5.33 -5.55
CA ILE A 225 3.64 -6.10 -4.90
C ILE A 225 2.28 -5.71 -5.48
N ASN A 226 1.41 -6.69 -5.69
CA ASN A 226 0.08 -6.43 -6.20
C ASN A 226 -0.91 -6.14 -5.07
N MET A 227 -1.85 -5.21 -5.34
CA MET A 227 -2.96 -4.87 -4.45
C MET A 227 -4.26 -5.43 -5.03
N ASN A 228 -4.91 -6.32 -4.28
CA ASN A 228 -6.18 -6.91 -4.65
C ASN A 228 -7.33 -6.05 -4.11
N PHE A 229 -8.25 -5.66 -4.99
CA PHE A 229 -9.47 -4.96 -4.65
C PHE A 229 -10.56 -5.37 -5.63
N GLU A 230 -11.74 -5.76 -5.15
CA GLU A 230 -12.86 -6.08 -6.02
C GLU A 230 -14.18 -5.98 -5.24
N LYS A 231 -15.25 -5.62 -5.94
CA LYS A 231 -16.60 -5.55 -5.36
C LYS A 231 -16.96 -6.89 -4.70
N ASP A 232 -17.58 -6.79 -3.53
CA ASP A 232 -18.08 -7.90 -2.72
C ASP A 232 -16.99 -8.88 -2.23
N GLN A 233 -15.71 -8.58 -2.43
CA GLN A 233 -14.61 -9.38 -1.92
C GLN A 233 -14.13 -8.89 -0.56
N MET A 234 -14.03 -9.82 0.38
CA MET A 234 -13.58 -9.55 1.76
C MET A 234 -14.41 -8.45 2.46
N ILE A 235 -15.70 -8.33 2.15
CA ILE A 235 -16.59 -7.28 2.67
C ILE A 235 -16.45 -7.15 4.18
N ASP A 236 -16.17 -5.92 4.62
CA ASP A 236 -16.05 -5.52 6.03
C ASP A 236 -14.97 -6.26 6.83
N LYS A 237 -14.11 -7.05 6.17
CA LYS A 237 -12.92 -7.64 6.79
C LYS A 237 -11.79 -6.62 6.91
N SER A 238 -10.75 -6.92 7.67
CA SER A 238 -9.55 -6.10 7.73
C SER A 238 -8.85 -6.06 6.37
N ASN A 239 -8.22 -4.93 6.08
CA ASN A 239 -7.18 -4.89 5.04
C ASN A 239 -5.97 -5.70 5.54
N GLY A 240 -5.07 -6.08 4.64
CA GLY A 240 -3.89 -6.80 5.09
C GLY A 240 -2.87 -7.09 4.01
N PHE A 241 -1.59 -6.95 4.38
CA PHE A 241 -0.48 -7.63 3.75
C PHE A 241 -0.46 -9.13 4.11
N ASN A 242 -0.40 -9.99 3.09
CA ASN A 242 -0.36 -11.45 3.24
C ASN A 242 0.96 -11.99 2.68
N LYS A 243 1.89 -12.38 3.56
CA LYS A 243 3.21 -12.89 3.14
C LYS A 243 3.16 -14.12 2.21
N ASN A 244 2.15 -14.97 2.37
CA ASN A 244 1.94 -16.16 1.54
C ASN A 244 0.79 -16.00 0.52
N GLY A 245 0.32 -14.75 0.33
CA GLY A 245 -0.85 -14.42 -0.46
C GLY A 245 -2.17 -14.77 0.23
N HIS A 246 -3.20 -13.97 -0.01
CA HIS A 246 -4.52 -14.17 0.62
C HIS A 246 -5.21 -15.51 0.25
N LEU A 247 -4.82 -16.15 -0.85
CA LEU A 247 -5.31 -17.47 -1.28
C LEU A 247 -4.35 -18.62 -0.90
N GLY A 248 -3.27 -18.34 -0.15
CA GLY A 248 -2.29 -19.36 0.25
C GLY A 248 -1.39 -19.87 -0.89
N GLY A 249 -1.32 -19.15 -2.01
CA GLY A 249 -0.56 -19.54 -3.20
C GLY A 249 0.95 -19.24 -3.15
N GLY A 250 1.48 -18.80 -2.00
CA GLY A 250 2.91 -18.52 -1.82
C GLY A 250 3.42 -17.24 -2.48
N VAL A 251 2.54 -16.45 -3.09
CA VAL A 251 2.88 -15.15 -3.72
C VAL A 251 2.39 -14.04 -2.79
N PRO A 252 3.27 -13.22 -2.20
CA PRO A 252 2.85 -12.13 -1.34
C PRO A 252 1.92 -11.15 -2.05
N ASP A 253 0.91 -10.67 -1.33
CA ASP A 253 0.02 -9.64 -1.85
C ASP A 253 -0.59 -8.77 -0.75
N ILE A 254 -1.19 -7.67 -1.17
CA ILE A 254 -1.97 -6.78 -0.31
C ILE A 254 -3.44 -6.94 -0.66
N VAL A 255 -4.29 -6.96 0.36
CA VAL A 255 -5.75 -6.96 0.23
C VAL A 255 -6.28 -5.62 0.73
N VAL A 256 -6.99 -4.92 -0.15
CA VAL A 256 -7.88 -3.82 0.21
C VAL A 256 -9.30 -4.39 0.23
N ALA A 257 -9.88 -4.52 1.42
CA ALA A 257 -11.19 -5.11 1.61
C ALA A 257 -12.31 -4.17 1.14
N ASP A 258 -13.36 -4.72 0.51
CA ASP A 258 -14.57 -3.95 0.23
C ASP A 258 -15.27 -3.53 1.53
N ARG A 259 -16.09 -2.47 1.47
CA ARG A 259 -16.80 -1.90 2.61
C ARG A 259 -18.27 -1.72 2.29
N SER A 260 -19.13 -2.17 3.20
CA SER A 260 -20.57 -1.87 3.12
C SER A 260 -20.81 -0.35 3.14
N ASP A 261 -20.00 0.38 3.90
CA ASP A 261 -19.94 1.84 3.88
C ASP A 261 -18.94 2.37 2.84
N ARG A 262 -19.48 2.80 1.69
CA ARG A 262 -18.70 3.37 0.58
C ARG A 262 -18.00 4.68 0.93
N THR A 263 -18.45 5.41 1.96
CA THR A 263 -17.84 6.70 2.32
C THR A 263 -16.37 6.53 2.73
N ARG A 264 -15.99 5.35 3.21
CA ARG A 264 -14.60 4.97 3.51
C ARG A 264 -13.65 5.03 2.31
N PHE A 265 -14.15 4.84 1.09
CA PHE A 265 -13.35 4.98 -0.12
C PHE A 265 -13.30 6.41 -0.64
N ILE A 266 -14.28 7.23 -0.27
CA ILE A 266 -14.36 8.64 -0.65
C ILE A 266 -13.47 9.49 0.26
N ASP A 267 -13.46 9.18 1.56
CA ASP A 267 -12.60 9.83 2.54
C ASP A 267 -11.13 9.82 2.07
N PRO A 268 -10.50 11.01 1.91
CA PRO A 268 -9.15 11.11 1.37
C PRO A 268 -8.08 10.59 2.33
N VAL A 269 -8.36 10.50 3.63
CA VAL A 269 -7.43 10.03 4.66
C VAL A 269 -7.51 8.50 4.76
N ILE A 270 -8.70 7.92 4.86
CA ILE A 270 -8.86 6.47 5.15
C ILE A 270 -8.19 5.59 4.08
N LEU A 271 -8.40 5.89 2.79
CA LEU A 271 -7.84 5.08 1.72
C LEU A 271 -6.32 5.28 1.59
N LYS A 272 -5.82 6.51 1.80
CA LYS A 272 -4.38 6.79 1.84
C LYS A 272 -3.69 6.00 2.94
N ARG A 273 -4.28 6.01 4.14
CA ARG A 273 -3.77 5.25 5.27
C ARG A 273 -3.72 3.76 4.95
N THR A 274 -4.82 3.20 4.45
CA THR A 274 -4.89 1.78 4.08
C THR A 274 -3.78 1.37 3.10
N VAL A 275 -3.61 2.12 2.01
CA VAL A 275 -2.62 1.79 0.98
C VAL A 275 -1.19 1.91 1.52
N MET A 276 -0.87 3.02 2.22
CA MET A 276 0.46 3.23 2.78
C MET A 276 0.79 2.23 3.90
N HIS A 277 -0.17 1.92 4.77
CA HIS A 277 -0.01 1.00 5.89
C HIS A 277 0.38 -0.40 5.41
N GLU A 278 -0.41 -0.99 4.51
CA GLU A 278 -0.14 -2.35 4.03
C GLU A 278 1.09 -2.41 3.12
N TRP A 279 1.35 -1.35 2.35
CA TRP A 279 2.59 -1.25 1.57
C TRP A 279 3.83 -1.12 2.48
N THR A 280 3.72 -0.45 3.62
CA THR A 280 4.79 -0.37 4.61
C THR A 280 5.09 -1.74 5.22
N HIS A 281 4.07 -2.55 5.53
CA HIS A 281 4.25 -3.93 5.98
C HIS A 281 5.00 -4.78 4.96
N TRP A 282 4.68 -4.67 3.67
CA TRP A 282 5.40 -5.37 2.61
C TRP A 282 6.90 -5.04 2.62
N ASN A 283 7.23 -3.75 2.65
CA ASN A 283 8.62 -3.32 2.64
C ASN A 283 9.36 -3.81 3.87
N TRP A 284 8.76 -3.69 5.04
CA TRP A 284 9.40 -4.13 6.26
C TRP A 284 9.60 -5.65 6.29
N TYR A 285 8.63 -6.43 5.82
CA TYR A 285 8.81 -7.87 5.64
C TYR A 285 10.04 -8.20 4.79
N ARG A 286 10.27 -7.49 3.67
CA ARG A 286 11.45 -7.71 2.84
C ARG A 286 12.77 -7.39 3.53
N TYR A 287 12.82 -6.35 4.37
CA TYR A 287 14.06 -5.90 4.98
C TYR A 287 14.41 -6.61 6.29
N ALA A 288 13.42 -6.88 7.12
CA ALA A 288 13.62 -7.39 8.47
C ALA A 288 12.88 -8.70 8.76
N TYR A 289 12.26 -9.33 7.76
CA TYR A 289 11.40 -10.51 7.95
C TYR A 289 10.38 -10.28 9.08
N ALA A 290 9.77 -9.09 9.08
CA ALA A 290 8.86 -8.68 10.14
C ALA A 290 7.80 -9.76 10.42
N PRO A 291 7.61 -10.13 11.70
CA PRO A 291 6.82 -11.30 12.05
C PRO A 291 5.33 -11.08 11.80
N SER A 292 4.60 -12.17 11.57
CA SER A 292 3.14 -12.14 11.55
C SER A 292 2.57 -12.06 12.98
N GLY A 293 1.38 -11.48 13.12
CA GLY A 293 0.69 -11.41 14.41
C GLY A 293 -0.58 -10.56 14.33
N GLY A 294 -1.61 -10.98 15.05
CA GLY A 294 -2.83 -10.23 15.23
C GLY A 294 -2.81 -9.39 16.50
N TYR A 295 -3.69 -8.40 16.56
CA TYR A 295 -3.93 -7.54 17.70
C TYR A 295 -5.42 -7.19 17.75
N GLU A 296 -5.94 -6.83 18.91
CA GLU A 296 -7.37 -6.51 19.08
C GLU A 296 -7.72 -5.09 18.62
N GLY A 297 -6.80 -4.15 18.82
CA GLY A 297 -6.96 -2.75 18.42
C GLY A 297 -5.71 -1.92 18.71
N GLN A 298 -5.64 -0.70 18.17
CA GLN A 298 -4.42 0.11 18.24
C GLN A 298 -4.03 0.54 19.66
N TYR A 299 -5.02 0.63 20.56
CA TYR A 299 -4.85 0.97 21.98
C TYR A 299 -4.72 -0.27 22.88
N SER A 300 -4.87 -1.47 22.33
CA SER A 300 -4.82 -2.70 23.11
C SER A 300 -3.37 -3.06 23.43
N TYR A 301 -3.15 -3.55 24.65
CA TYR A 301 -1.86 -4.07 25.06
C TYR A 301 -1.51 -5.34 24.28
N ASN A 302 -0.28 -5.40 23.77
CA ASN A 302 0.28 -6.58 23.13
C ASN A 302 1.38 -7.17 24.01
N ALA A 303 1.22 -8.43 24.42
CA ALA A 303 2.28 -9.13 25.15
C ALA A 303 3.52 -9.41 24.27
N ASN A 304 3.33 -9.49 22.94
CA ASN A 304 4.43 -9.61 22.00
C ASN A 304 4.81 -8.22 21.46
N PRO A 305 5.97 -7.65 21.88
CA PRO A 305 6.38 -6.30 21.48
C PRO A 305 6.69 -6.19 19.98
N ARG A 306 6.96 -7.32 19.30
CA ARG A 306 7.13 -7.32 17.85
C ARG A 306 5.86 -6.87 17.12
N VAL A 307 4.67 -7.21 17.64
CA VAL A 307 3.38 -6.80 17.04
C VAL A 307 3.19 -5.29 17.18
N SER A 308 3.45 -4.73 18.37
CA SER A 308 3.35 -3.28 18.59
C SER A 308 4.30 -2.51 17.70
N TYR A 309 5.55 -2.97 17.58
CA TYR A 309 6.51 -2.32 16.70
C TYR A 309 6.06 -2.42 15.24
N LYS A 310 5.66 -3.63 14.81
CA LYS A 310 5.16 -3.93 13.47
C LYS A 310 4.08 -2.95 13.01
N GLU A 311 3.03 -2.85 13.81
CA GLU A 311 1.87 -2.02 13.50
C GLU A 311 2.15 -0.54 13.72
N GLY A 312 2.87 -0.17 14.78
CA GLY A 312 3.21 1.24 15.06
C GLY A 312 4.06 1.89 13.98
N TRP A 313 4.99 1.14 13.38
CA TRP A 313 5.75 1.61 12.22
C TRP A 313 4.86 1.87 10.99
N ALA A 314 3.94 0.95 10.70
CA ALA A 314 3.01 1.12 9.60
C ALA A 314 2.06 2.31 9.86
N LEU A 315 1.63 2.48 11.11
CA LEU A 315 0.81 3.62 11.53
C LEU A 315 1.51 4.96 11.35
N ILE A 316 2.77 5.13 11.81
CA ILE A 316 3.45 6.42 11.65
C ILE A 316 3.63 6.80 10.17
N ASN A 317 3.94 5.81 9.31
CA ASN A 317 4.05 6.03 7.88
C ASN A 317 2.70 6.42 7.26
N ASP A 318 1.63 5.73 7.66
CA ASP A 318 0.29 5.97 7.12
C ASP A 318 -0.30 7.32 7.56
N GLU A 319 -0.13 7.69 8.83
CA GLU A 319 -0.68 8.93 9.39
C GLU A 319 0.09 10.14 8.85
N MET A 320 1.44 10.09 8.83
CA MET A 320 2.26 11.18 8.25
C MET A 320 1.95 11.40 6.77
N PHE A 321 1.84 10.32 5.98
CA PHE A 321 1.49 10.44 4.57
C PHE A 321 0.06 10.96 4.35
N ALA A 322 -0.92 10.42 5.08
CA ALA A 322 -2.32 10.77 4.87
C ALA A 322 -2.67 12.18 5.35
N ARG A 323 -1.96 12.68 6.37
CA ARG A 323 -2.19 14.00 7.00
C ARG A 323 -1.15 15.04 6.64
N ASN A 324 -0.26 14.75 5.69
CA ASN A 324 0.77 15.68 5.25
C ASN A 324 1.69 16.13 6.40
N TYR A 325 2.15 15.17 7.21
CA TYR A 325 3.14 15.33 8.29
C TYR A 325 2.68 16.22 9.46
N ASP A 326 1.37 16.42 9.61
CA ASP A 326 0.75 17.13 10.75
C ASP A 326 0.07 16.12 11.69
N LEU A 327 0.71 15.89 12.85
CA LEU A 327 0.21 15.03 13.93
C LEU A 327 0.24 15.73 15.31
N ASP A 328 0.32 17.06 15.34
CA ASP A 328 0.40 17.85 16.58
C ASP A 328 -0.77 17.58 17.55
N TRP A 329 -1.90 17.12 17.02
CA TRP A 329 -3.11 16.79 17.78
C TRP A 329 -2.98 15.52 18.64
N ILE A 330 -2.01 14.65 18.37
CA ILE A 330 -1.73 13.44 19.18
C ILE A 330 -0.40 13.46 19.92
N ASP A 331 0.43 14.48 19.73
CA ASP A 331 1.76 14.64 20.34
C ASP A 331 1.77 14.21 21.83
N SER A 332 0.92 14.84 22.64
CA SER A 332 0.80 14.55 24.08
C SER A 332 -0.09 13.34 24.47
N LEU A 333 -0.53 12.52 23.50
CA LEU A 333 -1.51 11.47 23.75
C LEU A 333 -0.94 10.37 24.64
N VAL A 334 0.35 10.04 24.51
CA VAL A 334 0.99 8.98 25.31
C VAL A 334 0.96 9.32 26.80
N GLN A 335 1.05 10.60 27.16
CA GLN A 335 1.07 11.11 28.54
C GLN A 335 -0.35 11.29 29.10
N THR A 336 -1.35 11.50 28.25
CA THR A 336 -2.69 11.98 28.67
C THR A 336 -3.83 10.96 28.52
N ASP A 337 -3.67 9.91 27.72
CA ASP A 337 -4.75 8.97 27.40
C ASP A 337 -5.09 8.01 28.56
N LYS A 338 -6.10 8.36 29.37
CA LYS A 338 -6.51 7.58 30.56
C LYS A 338 -7.79 6.79 30.33
N TYR A 339 -7.78 5.51 30.71
CA TYR A 339 -8.96 4.64 30.76
C TYR A 339 -9.00 3.91 32.12
N ASN A 340 -10.16 3.98 32.79
CA ASN A 340 -10.32 3.45 34.15
C ASN A 340 -9.26 3.94 35.16
N GLY A 341 -8.81 5.18 35.01
CA GLY A 341 -7.80 5.80 35.89
C GLY A 341 -6.35 5.42 35.58
N VAL A 342 -6.10 4.53 34.62
CA VAL A 342 -4.76 4.11 34.20
C VAL A 342 -4.48 4.67 32.81
N ASN A 343 -3.27 5.18 32.57
CA ASN A 343 -2.87 5.58 31.23
C ASN A 343 -2.75 4.32 30.34
N ARG A 344 -3.39 4.33 29.16
CA ARG A 344 -3.41 3.16 28.26
C ARG A 344 -2.15 3.02 27.42
N LEU A 345 -1.35 4.07 27.29
CA LEU A 345 -0.25 4.16 26.33
C LEU A 345 1.12 4.28 27.02
N PHE A 346 1.25 5.17 28.00
CA PHE A 346 2.51 5.44 28.70
C PHE A 346 3.18 4.16 29.19
N GLY A 347 4.40 3.89 28.72
CA GLY A 347 5.21 2.73 29.09
C GLY A 347 4.65 1.36 28.68
N LYS A 348 3.55 1.30 27.91
CA LYS A 348 2.87 0.05 27.52
C LYS A 348 3.15 -0.34 26.09
N SER A 349 3.20 -1.65 25.82
CA SER A 349 3.38 -2.18 24.46
C SER A 349 2.07 -2.12 23.67
N THR A 350 1.74 -0.96 23.12
CA THR A 350 0.60 -0.76 22.20
C THR A 350 1.09 -0.22 20.85
N ASN A 351 0.29 -0.39 19.80
CA ASN A 351 0.62 0.12 18.47
C ASN A 351 0.67 1.66 18.48
N MET A 352 -0.25 2.29 19.22
CA MET A 352 -0.28 3.74 19.42
C MET A 352 0.93 4.26 20.19
N THR A 353 1.37 3.56 21.24
CA THR A 353 2.60 3.95 21.98
C THR A 353 3.80 3.98 21.04
N VAL A 354 3.95 2.94 20.19
CA VAL A 354 5.04 2.91 19.22
C VAL A 354 4.94 4.05 18.21
N LEU A 355 3.74 4.34 17.66
CA LEU A 355 3.56 5.47 16.75
C LEU A 355 4.06 6.77 17.39
N LEU A 356 3.69 7.02 18.65
CA LEU A 356 4.02 8.27 19.35
C LEU A 356 5.52 8.36 19.65
N VAL A 357 6.13 7.29 20.14
CA VAL A 357 7.61 7.24 20.30
C VAL A 357 8.32 7.55 18.98
N LEU A 358 7.84 7.01 17.86
CA LEU A 358 8.43 7.26 16.54
C LEU A 358 8.14 8.68 16.03
N TYR A 359 7.00 9.25 16.38
CA TYR A 359 6.64 10.63 16.06
C TYR A 359 7.56 11.62 16.78
N ASP A 360 7.86 11.41 18.06
CA ASP A 360 8.78 12.26 18.85
C ASP A 360 10.22 12.22 18.33
N LEU A 361 10.59 11.23 17.51
CA LEU A 361 11.88 11.22 16.80
C LEU A 361 11.87 12.06 15.51
N ILE A 362 10.69 12.36 14.98
CA ILE A 362 10.46 13.13 13.76
C ILE A 362 10.14 14.58 14.07
N ASP A 363 9.36 14.83 15.13
CA ASP A 363 8.84 16.15 15.44
C ASP A 363 9.98 17.13 15.75
N VAL A 364 9.85 18.33 15.21
CA VAL A 364 10.82 19.42 15.33
C VAL A 364 10.24 20.62 16.10
N ILE A 365 8.96 20.58 16.46
CA ILE A 365 8.26 21.58 17.27
C ILE A 365 7.53 20.88 18.44
N SER A 366 8.22 19.97 19.12
CA SER A 366 7.64 19.28 20.28
C SER A 366 7.49 20.20 21.50
N LYS A 367 6.50 19.89 22.33
CA LYS A 367 6.20 20.61 23.58
C LYS A 367 6.88 19.99 24.81
N ASP A 368 7.34 18.74 24.73
CA ASP A 368 7.82 17.94 25.85
C ASP A 368 9.22 17.32 25.67
N GLU A 369 9.74 17.32 24.45
CA GLU A 369 11.14 17.02 24.13
C GLU A 369 11.69 17.98 23.07
N ASP A 370 13.02 18.08 23.00
CA ASP A 370 13.72 18.91 22.02
C ASP A 370 14.70 18.02 21.25
N TYR A 371 14.16 17.00 20.59
CA TYR A 371 14.93 16.04 19.81
C TYR A 371 14.23 15.71 18.50
N SER A 372 14.97 15.80 17.40
CA SER A 372 14.61 15.12 16.16
C SER A 372 15.84 14.44 15.59
N ILE A 373 15.64 13.33 14.89
CA ILE A 373 16.75 12.56 14.30
C ILE A 373 17.50 13.36 13.22
N ALA A 374 16.80 14.27 12.53
CA ALA A 374 17.39 15.13 11.50
C ALA A 374 18.14 16.35 12.06
N LEU A 375 17.95 16.72 13.35
CA LEU A 375 18.42 17.99 13.96
C LEU A 375 19.90 18.31 13.70
N ARG A 376 20.74 17.30 13.48
CA ARG A 376 22.20 17.43 13.29
C ARG A 376 22.66 17.55 11.85
N TYR A 377 21.78 17.26 10.90
CA TYR A 377 22.11 17.15 9.49
C TYR A 377 21.54 18.33 8.68
N LEU A 378 21.12 19.37 9.40
CA LEU A 378 20.60 20.62 8.85
C LEU A 378 21.75 21.62 8.76
N ASP A 379 22.59 21.50 7.74
CA ASP A 379 23.55 22.55 7.38
C ASP A 379 22.85 23.72 6.64
N GLU A 380 21.63 23.47 6.15
CA GLU A 380 20.76 24.44 5.47
C GLU A 380 19.45 24.65 6.25
N GLU A 381 18.86 25.84 6.15
CA GLU A 381 17.53 26.13 6.73
C GLU A 381 16.43 25.37 5.95
N LEU A 382 16.19 24.11 6.32
CA LEU A 382 15.05 23.34 5.85
C LEU A 382 13.76 23.79 6.54
N SER A 383 12.64 23.81 5.80
CA SER A 383 11.32 24.00 6.41
C SER A 383 10.95 22.85 7.34
N GLU A 384 10.02 23.07 8.27
CA GLU A 384 9.53 22.04 9.20
C GLU A 384 9.11 20.75 8.48
N LEU A 385 8.34 20.87 7.39
CA LEU A 385 7.89 19.74 6.58
C LEU A 385 9.08 18.99 5.95
N GLU A 386 10.09 19.70 5.48
CA GLU A 386 11.29 19.08 4.91
C GLU A 386 12.11 18.35 5.97
N GLN A 387 12.21 18.91 7.18
CA GLN A 387 12.86 18.25 8.31
C GLN A 387 12.10 16.99 8.72
N LYS A 388 10.76 17.04 8.85
CA LYS A 388 9.94 15.87 9.19
C LYS A 388 10.07 14.76 8.13
N LYS A 389 10.05 15.12 6.83
CA LYS A 389 10.30 14.18 5.72
C LYS A 389 11.69 13.57 5.75
N LEU A 390 12.71 14.38 6.02
CA LEU A 390 14.08 13.92 6.16
C LEU A 390 14.19 12.94 7.33
N SER A 391 13.69 13.31 8.52
CA SER A 391 13.66 12.46 9.70
C SER A 391 13.03 11.09 9.43
N LEU A 392 11.88 11.06 8.74
CA LEU A 392 11.23 9.81 8.37
C LEU A 392 12.09 8.98 7.40
N GLY A 393 12.75 9.61 6.43
CA GLY A 393 13.71 8.95 5.54
C GLY A 393 14.94 8.38 6.25
N ILE A 394 15.47 9.08 7.27
CA ILE A 394 16.54 8.55 8.12
C ILE A 394 16.04 7.32 8.88
N MET A 395 14.87 7.39 9.50
CA MET A 395 14.29 6.24 10.21
C MET A 395 14.09 5.03 9.29
N HIS A 396 13.63 5.24 8.05
CA HIS A 396 13.49 4.18 7.05
C HIS A 396 14.82 3.48 6.77
N THR A 397 15.88 4.28 6.61
CA THR A 397 17.25 3.80 6.38
C THR A 397 17.74 2.99 7.59
N VAL A 398 17.57 3.52 8.81
CA VAL A 398 17.94 2.85 10.06
C VAL A 398 17.18 1.53 10.25
N MET A 399 15.89 1.50 9.93
CA MET A 399 15.08 0.29 10.00
C MET A 399 15.62 -0.79 9.05
N ALA A 400 15.92 -0.42 7.80
CA ALA A 400 16.44 -1.35 6.81
C ALA A 400 17.82 -1.92 7.19
N GLU A 401 18.69 -1.11 7.80
CA GLU A 401 20.02 -1.54 8.24
C GLU A 401 20.00 -2.38 9.51
N SER A 402 19.26 -1.93 10.53
CA SER A 402 19.22 -2.59 11.82
C SER A 402 18.52 -3.94 11.77
N LYS A 403 17.59 -4.13 10.82
CA LYS A 403 16.67 -5.28 10.75
C LYS A 403 15.95 -5.53 12.08
N ALA A 404 15.73 -4.46 12.85
CA ALA A 404 15.07 -4.54 14.14
C ALA A 404 13.66 -5.12 13.98
N THR A 405 13.31 -6.04 14.88
CA THR A 405 11.98 -6.66 14.95
C THR A 405 11.18 -6.14 16.15
N THR A 406 11.82 -5.38 17.03
CA THR A 406 11.21 -4.68 18.17
C THR A 406 11.62 -3.20 18.22
N LEU A 407 10.81 -2.37 18.88
CA LEU A 407 11.11 -0.96 19.09
C LEU A 407 12.42 -0.77 19.89
N GLN A 408 12.66 -1.61 20.90
CA GLN A 408 13.87 -1.59 21.72
C GLN A 408 15.15 -1.78 20.88
N GLU A 409 15.15 -2.78 20.00
CA GLU A 409 16.27 -3.05 19.08
C GLU A 409 16.53 -1.84 18.16
N PHE A 410 15.47 -1.26 17.60
CA PHE A 410 15.55 -0.08 16.74
C PHE A 410 16.14 1.12 17.49
N LEU A 411 15.59 1.47 18.66
CA LEU A 411 16.05 2.60 19.47
C LEU A 411 17.49 2.42 19.96
N THR A 412 17.88 1.20 20.34
CA THR A 412 19.26 0.88 20.73
C THR A 412 20.23 1.05 19.56
N TYR A 413 19.86 0.55 18.38
CA TYR A 413 20.67 0.72 17.17
C TYR A 413 20.78 2.20 16.78
N LEU A 414 19.67 2.94 16.86
CA LEU A 414 19.62 4.37 16.58
C LEU A 414 20.55 5.15 17.53
N GLU A 415 20.45 4.92 18.84
CA GLU A 415 21.30 5.59 19.82
C GLU A 415 22.79 5.31 19.57
N LYS A 416 23.12 4.04 19.31
CA LYS A 416 24.51 3.62 19.10
C LYS A 416 25.16 4.27 17.88
N ASN A 417 24.41 4.41 16.78
CA ASN A 417 24.99 4.79 15.48
C ASN A 417 24.75 6.26 15.09
N TYR A 418 23.64 6.86 15.54
CA TYR A 418 23.19 8.19 15.11
C TYR A 418 23.15 9.23 16.23
N VAL A 419 23.04 8.82 17.50
CA VAL A 419 23.01 9.74 18.66
C VAL A 419 24.42 9.92 19.24
N ARG A 420 25.20 10.83 18.63
CA ARG A 420 26.67 10.87 18.81
C ARG A 420 27.15 11.65 20.05
N THR A 421 26.55 12.80 20.37
CA THR A 421 27.09 13.66 21.44
C THR A 421 26.37 13.46 22.77
N LYS A 422 27.00 13.94 23.85
CA LYS A 422 26.38 13.95 25.18
C LYS A 422 25.05 14.70 25.22
N ASN A 423 24.92 15.80 24.47
CA ASN A 423 23.69 16.58 24.44
C ASN A 423 22.55 15.80 23.76
N ASP A 424 22.83 15.15 22.63
CA ASP A 424 21.79 14.34 21.95
C ASP A 424 21.40 13.13 22.77
N LYS A 425 22.37 12.50 23.43
CA LYS A 425 22.07 11.35 24.30
C LYS A 425 21.14 11.74 25.44
N ALA A 426 21.23 12.97 25.95
CA ALA A 426 20.33 13.49 26.97
C ALA A 426 18.94 13.83 26.37
N LYS A 427 18.91 14.48 25.20
CA LYS A 427 17.66 14.78 24.47
C LYS A 427 16.91 13.50 24.07
N PHE A 428 17.62 12.52 23.51
CA PHE A 428 17.10 11.20 23.21
C PHE A 428 16.65 10.45 24.47
N ALA A 429 17.36 10.57 25.60
CA ALA A 429 16.90 10.01 26.87
C ALA A 429 15.56 10.61 27.30
N LYS A 430 15.33 11.90 27.01
CA LYS A 430 14.07 12.57 27.34
C LYS A 430 12.91 12.00 26.52
N VAL A 431 13.11 11.75 25.22
CA VAL A 431 12.12 11.05 24.36
C VAL A 431 11.68 9.73 25.00
N LEU A 432 12.64 8.91 25.44
CA LEU A 432 12.33 7.63 26.10
C LEU A 432 11.55 7.84 27.40
N GLU A 433 11.97 8.81 28.22
CA GLU A 433 11.34 9.10 29.51
C GLU A 433 9.89 9.56 29.39
N VAL A 434 9.58 10.49 28.47
CA VAL A 434 8.21 11.03 28.31
C VAL A 434 7.23 9.98 27.78
N ASN A 435 7.74 9.00 27.04
CA ASN A 435 6.98 7.84 26.58
C ASN A 435 6.89 6.70 27.63
N GLY A 436 7.56 6.84 28.77
CA GLY A 436 7.59 5.80 29.81
C GLY A 436 8.43 4.57 29.43
N LEU A 437 9.42 4.72 28.55
CA LEU A 437 10.36 3.67 28.20
C LEU A 437 11.58 3.67 29.13
N SER A 438 12.23 2.52 29.27
CA SER A 438 13.52 2.40 29.94
C SER A 438 14.65 2.99 29.09
N ARG A 439 15.86 3.14 29.67
CA ARG A 439 17.01 3.75 28.98
C ARG A 439 17.45 3.00 27.72
N ASP A 440 17.25 1.69 27.69
CA ASP A 440 17.51 0.83 26.54
C ASP A 440 16.30 0.72 25.58
N GLY A 441 15.22 1.48 25.82
CA GLY A 441 14.05 1.55 24.94
C GLY A 441 12.99 0.46 25.17
N SER A 442 13.09 -0.29 26.26
CA SER A 442 12.08 -1.32 26.60
C SER A 442 10.82 -0.70 27.21
N PHE A 443 9.66 -1.32 26.98
CA PHE A 443 8.42 -0.98 27.67
C PHE A 443 8.55 -1.27 29.17
N THR A 444 7.90 -0.46 30.01
CA THR A 444 8.06 -0.54 31.46
C THR A 444 6.81 -1.03 32.20
N LEU A 445 5.64 -0.99 31.57
CA LEU A 445 4.35 -1.31 32.21
C LEU A 445 3.58 -2.43 31.50
N ASP A 446 2.83 -3.21 32.28
CA ASP A 446 1.85 -4.19 31.80
C ASP A 446 0.50 -3.54 31.43
N ASN A 447 -0.48 -4.36 31.02
CA ASN A 447 -1.82 -3.89 30.67
C ASN A 447 -2.52 -3.11 31.80
N ASP A 448 -2.30 -3.52 33.05
CA ASP A 448 -2.95 -2.94 34.22
C ASP A 448 -2.19 -1.71 34.76
N GLY A 449 -1.04 -1.39 34.16
CA GLY A 449 -0.18 -0.26 34.56
C GLY A 449 0.80 -0.60 35.67
N ASN A 450 1.02 -1.88 35.98
CA ASN A 450 2.05 -2.28 36.93
C ASN A 450 3.42 -2.38 36.25
N PRO A 451 4.52 -2.12 36.98
CA PRO A 451 5.86 -2.32 36.45
C PRO A 451 6.12 -3.75 35.99
N LEU A 452 6.70 -3.89 34.80
CA LEU A 452 7.17 -5.17 34.28
C LEU A 452 8.36 -5.66 35.11
N LYS A 453 8.29 -6.92 35.56
CA LYS A 453 9.36 -7.55 36.35
C LYS A 453 10.59 -7.94 35.51
N VAL A 454 10.38 -8.15 34.23
CA VAL A 454 11.40 -8.39 33.20
C VAL A 454 10.96 -7.68 31.92
N PRO A 455 11.89 -7.19 31.08
CA PRO A 455 11.55 -6.67 29.77
C PRO A 455 10.73 -7.69 28.98
N LEU A 456 9.78 -7.21 28.18
CA LEU A 456 9.03 -8.08 27.27
C LEU A 456 9.99 -8.71 26.27
N ALA A 457 10.12 -10.03 26.35
CA ALA A 457 10.86 -10.79 25.35
C ALA A 457 9.93 -11.16 24.20
N ALA A 458 10.44 -11.04 22.97
CA ALA A 458 9.75 -11.66 21.86
C ALA A 458 9.82 -13.19 22.01
N PRO A 459 8.70 -13.92 21.87
CA PRO A 459 8.76 -15.38 21.83
C PRO A 459 9.61 -15.83 20.64
N ALA A 460 10.45 -16.85 20.84
CA ALA A 460 11.21 -17.46 19.76
C ALA A 460 10.24 -17.95 18.67
N THR A 461 10.44 -17.52 17.44
CA THR A 461 9.62 -18.00 16.32
C THR A 461 10.16 -19.35 15.85
N ALA A 462 9.31 -20.20 15.27
CA ALA A 462 9.76 -21.45 14.64
C ALA A 462 10.78 -21.20 13.50
N GLU A 463 10.82 -19.97 12.96
CA GLU A 463 11.78 -19.52 11.95
C GLU A 463 13.13 -19.13 12.59
N ASP A 464 13.16 -18.58 13.81
CA ASP A 464 14.40 -18.33 14.57
C ASP A 464 15.16 -19.65 14.85
N SER A 465 14.46 -20.77 15.03
CA SER A 465 15.06 -22.11 15.17
C SER A 465 15.58 -22.70 13.85
N ALA A 466 15.01 -22.31 12.70
CA ALA A 466 15.42 -22.85 11.40
C ALA A 466 16.66 -22.16 10.79
N ILE A 467 16.99 -20.97 11.29
CA ILE A 467 18.21 -20.24 10.91
C ILE A 467 19.41 -20.73 11.74
N LEU A 468 19.18 -21.19 12.97
CA LEU A 468 20.24 -21.74 13.84
C LEU A 468 20.67 -23.16 13.45
N ASP A 469 19.80 -23.96 12.80
CA ASP A 469 20.11 -25.32 12.33
C ASP A 469 20.92 -25.37 11.01
N LYS A 470 21.40 -24.23 10.49
CA LYS A 470 22.21 -24.19 9.26
C LYS A 470 23.69 -23.88 9.47
N ASP A 471 24.12 -23.64 10.70
CA ASP A 471 25.52 -23.36 11.06
C ASP A 471 26.11 -24.38 12.07
N GLU A 472 25.63 -25.63 12.07
CA GLU A 472 26.35 -26.78 12.68
C GLU A 472 26.94 -27.73 11.63
#